data_AF-A0A2P6S7W3-F1
#
_entry.id   AF-A0A2P6S7W3-F1
#
_cell.length_a   1.000
_cell.length_b   1.000
_cell.length_c   1.000
_cell.angle_alpha   90.00
_cell.angle_beta   90.00
_cell.angle_gamma   90.00
#
_symmetry.space_group_name_H-M   'P 1'
#
loop_
_entity.id
_entity.type
_entity.pdbx_description
1 polymer ?
#
loop_
_entity_poly.entity_id
_entity_poly.type
_entity_poly.pdbx_seq_one_letter_code
_entity_poly.pdbx_strand_id
1 'polypeptide(L)'
;MKGRGYKPQTKVVLDDLDEEEKERMVLGHSEKLSVAFGLTNTKNGETIRISKNLRQYEDCHYVTKFISKFTNKEILVRDVNRFHPFRDGVCSCGDYWKVQTIILSFLLEIILCTDGASNPTLIKQS
;
A
#
# COMPACT_ATOMS: atom_id res chain seq x y z
N MET A 1 3.59 -17.77 4.66
CA MET A 1 4.43 -16.57 4.41
C MET A 1 5.20 -16.12 5.65
N LYS A 2 4.60 -16.10 6.85
CA LYS A 2 5.29 -15.72 8.12
C LYS A 2 6.57 -16.54 8.39
N GLY A 3 6.53 -17.87 8.25
CA GLY A 3 7.73 -18.73 8.39
C GLY A 3 8.79 -18.59 7.27
N ARG A 4 8.58 -17.72 6.29
CA ARG A 4 9.54 -17.42 5.21
C ARG A 4 10.03 -15.97 5.23
N GLY A 5 9.78 -15.23 6.33
CA GLY A 5 10.29 -13.88 6.56
C GLY A 5 9.34 -12.73 6.19
N TYR A 6 8.11 -13.02 5.74
CA TYR A 6 7.11 -11.96 5.57
C TYR A 6 6.47 -11.59 6.92
N LYS A 7 6.55 -10.31 7.29
CA LYS A 7 5.89 -9.73 8.45
C LYS A 7 4.88 -8.66 8.00
N PRO A 8 3.58 -8.78 8.35
CA PRO A 8 2.59 -7.77 8.04
C PRO A 8 3.01 -6.37 8.52
N GLN A 9 2.81 -5.36 7.69
CA GLN A 9 3.05 -3.96 8.07
C GLN A 9 1.74 -3.32 8.55
N THR A 10 1.56 -3.26 9.88
CA THR A 10 0.35 -2.72 10.53
C THR A 10 0.42 -1.23 10.85
N LYS A 11 1.59 -0.58 10.66
CA LYS A 11 1.88 0.81 11.04
C LYS A 11 0.98 1.90 10.42
N VAL A 12 0.20 1.55 9.40
CA VAL A 12 -0.68 2.47 8.67
C VAL A 12 -2.16 2.21 8.95
N VAL A 13 -2.46 1.27 9.85
CA VAL A 13 -3.81 0.98 10.32
C VAL A 13 -4.09 1.83 11.57
N LEU A 14 -5.37 2.19 11.77
CA LEU A 14 -5.84 3.01 12.90
C LEU A 14 -5.25 2.56 14.24
N ASP A 15 -4.70 3.51 14.99
CA ASP A 15 -3.97 3.22 16.24
C ASP A 15 -4.85 2.60 17.34
N ASP A 16 -6.14 2.92 17.35
CA ASP A 16 -7.13 2.47 18.35
C ASP A 16 -7.50 0.98 18.26
N LEU A 17 -6.97 0.28 17.26
CA LEU A 17 -7.19 -1.16 17.07
C LEU A 17 -6.07 -1.96 17.73
N ASP A 18 -6.42 -3.13 18.26
CA ASP A 18 -5.41 -4.08 18.71
C ASP A 18 -4.59 -4.62 17.51
N GLU A 19 -3.40 -5.15 17.80
CA GLU A 19 -2.49 -5.62 16.74
C GLU A 19 -3.05 -6.82 15.95
N GLU A 20 -3.90 -7.66 16.56
CA GLU A 20 -4.51 -8.79 15.86
C GLU A 20 -5.51 -8.28 14.81
N GLU A 21 -6.32 -7.30 15.18
CA GLU A 21 -7.29 -6.66 14.31
C GLU A 21 -6.60 -5.89 13.18
N LYS A 22 -5.52 -5.16 13.46
CA LYS A 22 -4.68 -4.53 12.44
C LYS A 22 -4.12 -5.54 11.45
N GLU A 23 -3.62 -6.69 11.94
CA GLU A 23 -3.14 -7.77 11.07
C GLU A 23 -4.27 -8.32 10.19
N ARG A 24 -5.46 -8.57 10.73
CA ARG A 24 -6.61 -9.06 9.96
C ARG A 24 -6.99 -8.10 8.84
N MET A 25 -7.05 -6.80 9.11
CA MET A 25 -7.38 -5.80 8.10
C MET A 25 -6.40 -5.84 6.93
N VAL A 26 -5.11 -5.83 7.25
CA VAL A 26 -4.04 -5.87 6.25
C VAL A 26 -4.02 -7.19 5.47
N LEU A 27 -4.35 -8.31 6.10
CA LEU A 27 -4.49 -9.61 5.44
C LEU A 27 -5.68 -9.66 4.47
N GLY A 28 -6.76 -8.92 4.77
CA GLY A 28 -7.98 -8.86 3.96
C GLY A 28 -7.89 -7.97 2.71
N HIS A 29 -6.76 -7.32 2.46
CA HIS A 29 -6.59 -6.45 1.29
C HIS A 29 -6.79 -7.19 -0.04
N SER A 30 -7.65 -6.65 -0.89
CA SER A 30 -8.04 -7.26 -2.16
C SER A 30 -6.89 -7.39 -3.16
N GLU A 31 -5.82 -6.60 -3.02
CA GLU A 31 -4.61 -6.76 -3.83
C GLU A 31 -3.94 -8.10 -3.58
N LYS A 32 -3.93 -8.59 -2.33
CA LYS A 32 -3.32 -9.89 -2.01
C LYS A 32 -4.11 -11.03 -2.62
N LEU A 33 -5.44 -10.94 -2.57
CA LEU A 33 -6.33 -11.90 -3.23
C LEU A 33 -6.14 -11.87 -4.74
N SER A 34 -5.99 -10.69 -5.33
CA SER A 34 -5.74 -10.53 -6.77
C SER A 34 -4.39 -11.14 -7.18
N VAL A 35 -3.34 -10.98 -6.38
CA VAL A 35 -2.05 -11.65 -6.62
C VAL A 35 -2.18 -13.16 -6.48
N ALA A 36 -2.84 -13.65 -5.43
CA ALA A 36 -3.07 -15.08 -5.22
C ALA A 36 -3.83 -15.70 -6.39
N PHE A 37 -4.91 -15.05 -6.84
CA PHE A 37 -5.69 -15.48 -8.00
C PHE A 37 -4.85 -15.44 -9.30
N GLY A 38 -4.03 -14.40 -9.49
CA GLY A 38 -3.11 -14.32 -10.61
C GLY A 38 -2.09 -15.47 -10.62
N LEU A 39 -1.54 -15.84 -9.46
CA LEU A 39 -0.61 -16.96 -9.33
C LEU A 39 -1.23 -18.29 -9.75
N THR A 40 -2.49 -18.54 -9.39
CA THR A 40 -3.18 -19.80 -9.69
C THR A 40 -3.66 -19.88 -11.14
N ASN A 41 -3.91 -18.75 -11.78
CA ASN A 41 -4.54 -18.69 -13.11
C ASN A 41 -3.61 -18.30 -14.26
N THR A 42 -2.34 -18.00 -13.98
CA THR A 42 -1.34 -17.64 -15.01
C THR A 42 -0.32 -18.74 -15.23
N LYS A 43 0.10 -18.94 -16.48
CA LYS A 43 1.12 -19.94 -16.82
C LYS A 43 2.51 -19.52 -16.34
N ASN A 44 3.45 -20.45 -16.32
CA ASN A 44 4.85 -20.12 -16.05
C ASN A 44 5.39 -19.19 -17.16
N GLY A 45 6.09 -18.13 -16.77
CA GLY A 45 6.58 -17.10 -17.68
C GLY A 45 5.55 -16.02 -18.05
N GLU A 46 4.28 -16.19 -17.70
CA GLU A 46 3.26 -15.17 -17.93
C GLU A 46 3.26 -14.12 -16.81
N THR A 47 3.25 -12.84 -17.19
CA THR A 47 3.16 -11.71 -16.26
C THR A 47 1.77 -11.61 -15.65
N ILE A 48 1.69 -11.56 -14.32
CA ILE A 48 0.42 -11.29 -13.61
C ILE A 48 0.13 -9.79 -13.69
N ARG A 49 -1.04 -9.40 -14.21
CA ARG A 49 -1.45 -8.00 -14.33
C ARG A 49 -2.64 -7.72 -13.43
N ILE A 50 -2.50 -6.71 -12.57
CA ILE A 50 -3.53 -6.30 -11.61
C ILE A 50 -3.77 -4.80 -11.77
N SER A 51 -5.02 -4.40 -11.90
CA SER A 51 -5.43 -2.99 -11.94
C SER A 51 -6.30 -2.67 -10.76
N LYS A 52 -6.07 -1.52 -10.14
CA LYS A 52 -6.90 -1.01 -9.04
C LYS A 52 -7.11 0.50 -9.14
N ASN A 53 -8.18 0.95 -8.50
CA ASN A 53 -8.59 2.36 -8.43
C ASN A 53 -8.14 3.05 -7.13
N LEU A 54 -7.33 2.37 -6.31
CA LEU A 54 -6.78 2.90 -5.07
C LEU A 54 -5.25 2.87 -5.13
N ARG A 55 -4.61 3.77 -4.37
CA ARG A 55 -3.15 3.83 -4.25
C ARG A 55 -2.56 2.51 -3.71
N GLN A 56 -1.31 2.22 -4.03
CA GLN A 56 -0.56 1.13 -3.42
C GLN A 56 -0.35 1.29 -1.91
N TYR A 57 -0.98 0.41 -1.12
CA TYR A 57 -0.71 0.25 0.31
C TYR A 57 0.65 -0.40 0.54
N GLU A 58 1.31 0.00 1.63
CA GLU A 58 2.65 -0.44 2.01
C GLU A 58 2.75 -1.96 2.13
N ASP A 59 1.88 -2.57 2.94
CA ASP A 59 1.94 -4.01 3.14
C ASP A 59 1.67 -4.81 1.85
N CYS A 60 0.70 -4.38 1.05
CA CYS A 60 0.45 -4.99 -0.26
C CYS A 60 1.66 -4.87 -1.18
N HIS A 61 2.40 -3.76 -1.12
CA HIS A 61 3.63 -3.58 -1.89
C HIS A 61 4.70 -4.58 -1.44
N TYR A 62 4.93 -4.71 -0.14
CA TYR A 62 5.87 -5.68 0.43
C TYR A 62 5.51 -7.13 0.12
N VAL A 63 4.22 -7.49 0.24
CA VAL A 63 3.75 -8.83 -0.13
C VAL A 63 4.01 -9.13 -1.60
N THR A 64 3.71 -8.18 -2.48
CA THR A 64 3.89 -8.40 -3.93
C THR A 64 5.36 -8.56 -4.29
N LYS A 65 6.23 -7.75 -3.68
CA LYS A 65 7.70 -7.87 -3.76
C LYS A 65 8.16 -9.25 -3.27
N PHE A 66 7.68 -9.67 -2.11
CA PHE A 66 8.00 -10.99 -1.57
C PHE A 66 7.56 -12.10 -2.53
N ILE A 67 6.34 -12.05 -3.03
CA ILE A 67 5.80 -13.06 -3.95
C ILE A 67 6.61 -13.11 -5.26
N SER A 68 6.94 -11.97 -5.87
CA SER A 68 7.70 -11.96 -7.13
C SER A 68 9.05 -12.65 -6.98
N LYS A 69 9.75 -12.44 -5.86
CA LYS A 69 11.02 -13.12 -5.55
C LYS A 69 10.86 -14.63 -5.38
N PHE A 70 9.88 -15.07 -4.62
CA PHE A 70 9.72 -16.49 -4.27
C PHE A 70 9.13 -17.33 -5.39
N THR A 71 8.31 -16.72 -6.24
CA THR A 71 7.64 -17.41 -7.35
C THR A 71 8.37 -17.24 -8.68
N ASN A 72 9.40 -16.38 -8.71
CA ASN A 72 10.11 -15.98 -9.93
C ASN A 72 9.15 -15.54 -11.05
N LYS A 73 8.07 -14.83 -10.66
CA LYS A 73 7.06 -14.30 -11.57
C LYS A 73 7.12 -12.79 -11.59
N GLU A 74 6.99 -12.22 -12.78
CA GLU A 74 6.76 -10.80 -12.94
C GLU A 74 5.31 -10.47 -12.61
N ILE A 75 5.12 -9.44 -11.78
CA ILE A 75 3.80 -8.93 -11.40
C ILE A 75 3.76 -7.45 -11.75
N LEU A 76 2.75 -7.03 -12.50
CA LEU A 76 2.52 -5.62 -12.84
C LEU A 76 1.25 -5.15 -12.16
N VAL A 77 1.39 -4.25 -11.20
CA VAL A 77 0.25 -3.62 -10.51
C VAL A 77 0.10 -2.18 -11.00
N ARG A 78 -1.07 -1.83 -11.54
CA ARG A 78 -1.44 -0.45 -11.85
C ARG A 78 -2.28 0.10 -10.70
N ASP A 79 -1.82 1.18 -10.07
CA ASP A 79 -2.64 1.99 -9.18
C ASP A 79 -3.05 3.32 -9.85
N VAL A 80 -3.69 4.22 -9.09
CA VAL A 80 -4.13 5.52 -9.62
C VAL A 80 -3.00 6.45 -10.06
N ASN A 81 -1.79 6.24 -9.53
CA ASN A 81 -0.67 7.15 -9.73
C ASN A 81 0.31 6.64 -10.78
N ARG A 82 0.54 5.32 -10.83
CA ARG A 82 1.60 4.73 -11.64
C ARG A 82 1.47 3.20 -11.79
N PHE A 83 2.35 2.67 -12.61
CA PHE A 83 2.62 1.24 -12.69
C PHE A 83 3.72 0.86 -11.69
N HIS A 84 3.54 -0.30 -11.07
CA HIS A 84 4.46 -0.96 -10.18
C HIS A 84 4.81 -2.33 -10.79
N PRO A 85 5.84 -2.41 -11.65
CA PRO A 85 6.44 -3.66 -12.08
C PRO A 85 7.26 -4.24 -10.94
N PHE A 86 6.95 -5.47 -10.55
CA PHE A 86 7.64 -6.26 -9.55
C PHE A 86 8.38 -7.42 -10.21
N ARG A 87 9.69 -7.52 -9.95
CA ARG A 87 10.55 -8.59 -10.45
C ARG A 87 11.66 -8.86 -9.44
N ASP A 88 11.95 -10.13 -9.18
CA ASP A 88 13.03 -10.58 -8.28
C ASP A 88 13.01 -9.92 -6.88
N GLY A 89 11.80 -9.61 -6.40
CA GLY A 89 11.64 -8.89 -5.15
C GLY A 89 12.12 -7.44 -5.18
N VAL A 90 12.00 -6.77 -6.32
CA VAL A 90 12.20 -5.34 -6.49
C VAL A 90 10.99 -4.75 -7.20
N CYS A 91 10.58 -3.55 -6.81
CA CYS A 91 9.62 -2.75 -7.54
C CYS A 91 10.31 -1.58 -8.21
N SER A 92 9.94 -1.24 -9.44
CA SER A 92 10.54 -0.10 -10.16
C SER A 92 10.24 1.26 -9.52
N CYS A 93 9.30 1.34 -8.57
CA CYS A 93 8.99 2.58 -7.88
C CYS A 93 10.04 2.98 -6.83
N GLY A 94 11.10 2.18 -6.61
CA GLY A 94 12.18 2.48 -5.68
C GLY A 94 11.73 2.57 -4.23
N ASP A 95 10.66 1.86 -3.88
CA ASP A 95 10.04 1.89 -2.57
C ASP A 95 9.41 3.28 -2.18
N TYR A 96 9.19 4.17 -3.17
CA TYR A 96 8.57 5.50 -2.98
C TYR A 96 7.02 5.48 -3.04
N TRP A 97 6.36 4.40 -2.61
CA TRP A 97 4.89 4.32 -2.64
C TRP A 97 4.19 5.35 -1.72
N LYS A 98 4.92 6.05 -0.82
CA LYS A 98 4.40 6.94 0.25
C LYS A 98 4.48 8.47 0.04
N VAL A 99 4.69 9.00 -1.16
CA VAL A 99 4.78 10.48 -1.36
C VAL A 99 3.46 11.27 -1.12
N GLN A 100 2.60 10.90 -0.16
CA GLN A 100 1.46 11.77 0.24
C GLN A 100 1.06 11.65 1.71
N THR A 101 1.47 10.59 2.42
CA THR A 101 1.23 10.50 3.87
C THR A 101 2.15 11.43 4.65
N ILE A 102 3.37 11.70 4.18
CA ILE A 102 4.28 12.66 4.83
C ILE A 102 3.69 14.08 4.75
N ILE A 103 3.02 14.43 3.65
CA ILE A 103 2.40 15.76 3.51
C ILE A 103 1.16 15.86 4.40
N LEU A 104 0.36 14.78 4.55
CA LEU A 104 -0.81 14.78 5.43
C LEU A 104 -0.44 14.77 6.92
N SER A 105 0.62 14.05 7.34
CA SER A 105 1.06 14.07 8.74
C SER A 105 1.64 15.43 9.11
N PHE A 106 2.43 16.06 8.23
CA PHE A 106 2.90 17.43 8.43
C PHE A 106 1.75 18.46 8.40
N LEU A 107 0.75 18.29 7.53
CA LEU A 107 -0.43 19.16 7.51
C LEU A 107 -1.31 18.99 8.76
N LEU A 108 -1.45 17.77 9.29
CA LEU A 108 -2.22 17.54 10.51
C LEU A 108 -1.51 18.12 11.74
N GLU A 109 -0.18 18.03 11.82
CA GLU A 109 0.62 18.71 12.84
C GLU A 109 0.51 20.24 12.73
N ILE A 110 0.50 20.80 11.51
CA ILE A 110 0.29 22.24 11.30
C ILE A 110 -1.13 22.67 11.68
N ILE A 111 -2.17 21.91 11.32
CA ILE A 111 -3.57 22.22 11.65
C ILE A 111 -3.80 22.15 13.18
N LEU A 112 -3.27 21.12 13.86
CA LEU A 112 -3.37 20.98 15.32
C LEU A 112 -2.54 22.01 16.08
N CYS A 113 -1.46 22.54 15.49
CA CYS A 113 -0.70 23.66 16.07
C CYS A 113 -1.36 25.03 15.89
N THR A 114 -2.40 25.18 15.05
CA THR A 114 -3.07 26.47 14.81
C THR A 114 -4.32 26.72 15.65
N ASP A 115 -4.82 25.75 16.43
CA ASP A 115 -6.02 25.92 17.28
C ASP A 115 -5.77 26.71 18.59
N GLY A 116 -4.70 27.52 18.63
CA GLY A 116 -4.36 28.44 19.71
C GLY A 116 -4.69 29.91 19.45
N ALA A 117 -5.45 30.27 18.41
CA ALA A 117 -5.85 31.66 18.17
C ALA A 117 -7.23 31.80 17.48
N SER A 118 -8.22 32.21 18.28
CA SER A 118 -9.37 33.06 17.94
C SER A 118 -9.82 33.23 16.46
N ASN A 119 -11.06 32.78 16.21
CA ASN A 119 -12.02 33.01 15.10
C ASN A 119 -12.21 34.51 14.69
N PRO A 120 -13.03 34.92 13.67
CA PRO A 120 -13.48 34.34 12.37
C PRO A 120 -13.35 35.36 11.18
N THR A 121 -13.06 34.96 9.93
CA THR A 121 -13.66 35.64 8.73
C THR A 121 -13.55 34.79 7.42
N LEU A 122 -14.65 34.78 6.66
CA LEU A 122 -14.95 34.38 5.26
C LEU A 122 -13.76 34.13 4.29
N ILE A 123 -13.84 33.21 3.31
CA ILE A 123 -14.45 33.43 1.97
C ILE A 123 -14.68 32.08 1.23
N LYS A 124 -15.87 31.91 0.64
CA LYS A 124 -16.19 30.90 -0.41
C LYS A 124 -15.60 31.34 -1.75
N GLN A 125 -15.00 30.42 -2.53
CA GLN A 125 -14.96 30.40 -4.02
C GLN A 125 -14.57 28.96 -4.43
N SER A 126 -14.97 28.32 -5.54
CA SER A 126 -15.91 28.56 -6.66
C SER A 126 -16.12 27.20 -7.32
#